data_AF-A0A7C9PY91-F1
#
_entry.id   AF-A0A7C9PY91-F1
#
_cell.length_a   1.000
_cell.length_b   1.000
_cell.length_c   1.000
_cell.angle_alpha   90.00
_cell.angle_beta   90.00
_cell.angle_gamma   90.00
#
_symmetry.space_group_name_H-M   'P 1'
#
loop_
_entity.id
_entity.type
_entity.pdbx_description
1 polymer ?
#
loop_
_entity_poly.entity_id
_entity_poly.type
_entity_poly.pdbx_seq_one_letter_code
_entity_poly.pdbx_strand_id
1 'polypeptide(L)'
;MTKTPPPPNRPDRFELSVRFVCGAILGIVIAISAGLLWEAQSLAGVLIGGLIFALIFGFLTARYGDKFWKFLADLFHSGWW
;
A
#
# COMPACT_ATOMS: atom_id res chain seq x y z
N MET A 1 -24.13 -19.69 29.34
CA MET A 1 -22.92 -18.83 29.33
C MET A 1 -22.85 -18.11 27.99
N THR A 2 -23.31 -16.86 27.93
CA THR A 2 -23.21 -16.02 26.73
C THR A 2 -21.78 -15.48 26.65
N LYS A 3 -21.00 -15.97 25.68
CA LYS A 3 -19.65 -15.46 25.39
C LYS A 3 -19.82 -14.03 24.85
N THR A 4 -19.48 -13.01 25.65
CA THR A 4 -19.36 -11.65 25.14
C THR A 4 -18.27 -11.63 24.06
N PRO A 5 -18.50 -10.98 22.90
CA PRO A 5 -17.48 -10.90 21.87
C PRO A 5 -16.26 -10.15 22.42
N PRO A 6 -15.04 -10.55 22.04
CA PRO A 6 -13.85 -9.81 22.45
C PRO A 6 -13.98 -8.35 21.99
N PRO A 7 -13.47 -7.39 22.79
CA PRO A 7 -13.54 -5.98 22.44
C PRO A 7 -12.89 -5.74 21.06
N PRO A 8 -13.36 -4.75 20.29
CA PRO A 8 -12.82 -4.45 18.97
C PRO A 8 -11.32 -4.24 19.06
N ASN A 9 -10.56 -5.17 18.45
CA ASN A 9 -9.11 -5.19 18.49
C ASN A 9 -8.59 -3.96 17.74
N ARG A 10 -8.08 -2.97 18.47
CA ARG A 10 -7.40 -1.83 17.84
C ARG A 10 -6.07 -2.34 17.28
N PRO A 11 -5.71 -1.98 16.05
CA PRO A 11 -4.46 -2.44 15.46
C PRO A 11 -3.29 -2.01 16.34
N ASP A 12 -2.42 -2.96 16.67
CA ASP A 12 -1.22 -2.69 17.43
C ASP A 12 -0.26 -1.80 16.60
N ARG A 13 0.63 -1.07 17.27
CA ARG A 13 1.66 -0.26 16.61
C ARG A 13 2.51 -1.11 15.66
N PHE A 14 2.77 -2.36 16.03
CA PHE A 14 3.46 -3.32 15.18
C PHE A 14 2.67 -3.63 13.90
N GLU A 15 1.36 -3.86 14.02
CA GLU A 15 0.48 -4.11 12.88
C GLU A 15 0.41 -2.92 11.93
N LEU A 16 0.34 -1.69 12.48
CA LEU A 16 0.40 -0.46 11.69
C LEU A 16 1.73 -0.31 10.94
N SER A 17 2.85 -0.61 11.59
CA SER A 17 4.17 -0.60 10.95
C SER A 17 4.28 -1.62 9.83
N VAL A 18 3.81 -2.85 10.03
CA VAL A 18 3.82 -3.89 8.98
C VAL A 18 2.96 -3.46 7.79
N ARG A 19 1.74 -2.95 8.06
CA ARG A 19 0.84 -2.42 7.01
C ARG A 19 1.51 -1.28 6.23
N PHE A 20 2.22 -0.38 6.91
CA PHE A 20 2.96 0.69 6.27
C PHE A 20 4.07 0.15 5.36
N VAL A 21 4.89 -0.78 5.85
CA VAL A 21 6.01 -1.36 5.08
C VAL A 21 5.50 -2.08 3.83
N CYS A 22 4.43 -2.87 3.95
CA CYS A 22 3.82 -3.54 2.79
C CYS A 22 3.29 -2.54 1.75
N GLY A 23 2.61 -1.48 2.19
CA GLY A 23 2.15 -0.41 1.31
C GLY A 23 3.30 0.35 0.65
N ALA A 24 4.37 0.61 1.40
CA ALA A 24 5.55 1.29 0.89
C ALA A 24 6.26 0.48 -0.20
N ILE A 25 6.43 -0.83 0.01
CA ILE A 25 7.00 -1.75 -0.99
C ILE A 25 6.14 -1.72 -2.27
N LEU A 26 4.81 -1.79 -2.14
CA LEU A 26 3.90 -1.70 -3.27
C LEU A 26 4.08 -0.39 -4.04
N GLY A 27 4.15 0.74 -3.34
CA GLY A 27 4.39 2.05 -3.94
C GLY A 27 5.71 2.13 -4.73
N ILE A 28 6.78 1.55 -4.19
CA ILE A 28 8.08 1.48 -4.88
C ILE A 28 7.96 0.65 -6.16
N VAL A 29 7.32 -0.52 -6.10
CA VAL A 29 7.13 -1.39 -7.27
C VAL A 29 6.35 -0.67 -8.37
N ILE A 30 5.29 0.06 -8.01
CA ILE A 30 4.50 0.85 -8.96
C ILE A 30 5.35 1.95 -9.59
N ALA A 31 6.12 2.69 -8.78
CA ALA A 31 6.95 3.78 -9.27
C ALA A 31 8.06 3.30 -10.21
N ILE A 32 8.69 2.17 -9.90
CA ILE A 32 9.70 1.55 -10.79
C ILE A 32 9.02 1.08 -12.09
N SER A 33 7.89 0.39 -11.99
CA SER A 33 7.16 -0.11 -13.17
C SER A 33 6.73 1.04 -14.09
N ALA A 34 6.17 2.11 -13.52
CA ALA A 34 5.81 3.32 -14.26
C ALA A 34 7.03 4.02 -14.86
N GLY A 35 8.14 4.10 -14.12
CA GLY A 35 9.39 4.66 -14.61
C GLY A 35 9.99 3.88 -15.79
N LEU A 36 9.89 2.55 -15.77
CA LEU A 36 10.30 1.69 -16.88
C LEU A 36 9.38 1.86 -18.10
N LEU A 37 8.06 1.95 -17.89
CA LEU A 37 7.08 2.10 -18.97
C LEU A 37 7.11 3.48 -19.64
N TRP A 38 7.50 4.53 -18.93
CA TRP A 38 7.57 5.91 -19.44
C TRP A 38 8.99 6.35 -19.81
N GLU A 39 9.92 5.43 -19.98
CA GLU A 39 11.33 5.71 -20.31
C GLU A 39 11.91 6.83 -19.44
N ALA A 40 11.78 6.69 -18.12
CA ALA A 40 12.22 7.71 -17.19
C ALA A 40 13.68 8.11 -17.44
N GLN A 41 13.89 9.34 -17.93
CA GLN A 41 15.20 9.81 -18.36
C GLN A 41 16.15 10.16 -17.21
N SER A 42 15.67 10.16 -15.95
CA SER A 42 16.51 10.41 -14.79
C SER A 42 16.28 9.42 -13.66
N LEU A 43 17.37 8.84 -13.19
CA LEU A 43 17.41 7.98 -11.99
C LEU A 43 16.92 8.74 -10.75
N ALA A 44 17.25 10.03 -10.65
CA ALA A 44 16.78 10.89 -9.56
C ALA A 44 15.25 11.00 -9.53
N GLY A 45 14.60 11.13 -10.68
CA GLY A 45 13.14 11.16 -10.79
C GLY A 45 12.49 9.86 -10.33
N VAL A 46 13.07 8.71 -10.67
CA VAL A 46 12.59 7.40 -10.23
C VAL A 46 12.75 7.23 -8.72
N LEU A 47 13.87 7.67 -8.14
CA LEU A 47 14.12 7.58 -6.70
C LEU A 47 13.18 8.50 -5.90
N ILE A 48 13.04 9.75 -6.32
CA ILE A 48 12.15 10.72 -5.65
C ILE A 48 10.69 10.29 -5.81
N GLY A 49 10.28 9.91 -7.03
CA GLY A 49 8.96 9.37 -7.30
C GLY A 49 8.69 8.12 -6.46
N GLY A 50 9.63 7.18 -6.43
CA GLY A 50 9.56 5.99 -5.59
C GLY A 50 9.37 6.29 -4.11
N LEU A 51 10.09 7.28 -3.57
CA LEU A 51 9.93 7.70 -2.18
C LEU A 51 8.54 8.29 -1.92
N ILE A 52 8.04 9.15 -2.81
CA ILE A 52 6.71 9.76 -2.71
C ILE A 52 5.63 8.68 -2.76
N PHE A 53 5.69 7.78 -3.73
CA PHE A 53 4.76 6.66 -3.85
C PHE A 53 4.84 5.72 -2.64
N ALA A 54 6.04 5.42 -2.13
CA ALA A 54 6.22 4.62 -0.93
C ALA A 54 5.52 5.23 0.28
N LEU A 55 5.67 6.54 0.49
CA LEU A 55 5.03 7.26 1.60
C LEU A 55 3.51 7.31 1.45
N ILE A 56 3.01 7.61 0.25
CA ILE A 56 1.57 7.68 -0.03
C ILE A 56 0.91 6.32 0.18
N PHE A 57 1.43 5.27 -0.47
CA PHE A 57 0.87 3.93 -0.39
C PHE A 57 1.08 3.31 0.99
N GLY A 58 2.24 3.54 1.62
CA GLY A 58 2.49 3.13 2.99
C GLY A 58 1.50 3.76 3.97
N PHE A 59 1.29 5.08 3.87
CA PHE A 59 0.34 5.80 4.74
C PHE A 59 -1.11 5.36 4.50
N LEU A 60 -1.53 5.22 3.23
CA LEU A 60 -2.86 4.72 2.88
C LEU A 60 -3.09 3.31 3.45
N THR A 61 -2.12 2.42 3.29
CA THR A 61 -2.21 1.05 3.80
C THR A 61 -2.24 1.02 5.33
N ALA A 62 -1.42 1.85 6.00
CA ALA A 62 -1.45 1.95 7.46
C ALA A 62 -2.79 2.48 7.98
N ARG A 63 -3.40 3.46 7.28
CA ARG A 63 -4.64 4.11 7.72
C ARG A 63 -5.89 3.29 7.41
N TYR A 64 -5.96 2.71 6.22
CA TYR A 64 -7.16 2.02 5.70
C TYR A 64 -7.06 0.50 5.79
N GLY A 65 -5.86 -0.06 5.96
CA GLY A 65 -5.63 -1.48 6.18
C GLY A 65 -6.23 -2.35 5.07
N ASP A 66 -7.06 -3.30 5.49
CA ASP A 66 -7.69 -4.29 4.61
C ASP A 66 -8.63 -3.67 3.57
N LYS A 67 -9.21 -2.49 3.85
CA LYS A 67 -10.05 -1.78 2.87
C LYS A 67 -9.25 -1.32 1.65
N PHE A 68 -8.01 -0.89 1.87
CA PHE A 68 -7.10 -0.50 0.79
C PHE A 68 -6.74 -1.72 -0.07
N TRP A 69 -6.36 -2.83 0.56
CA TRP A 69 -6.02 -4.07 -0.14
C TRP A 69 -7.20 -4.64 -0.92
N LYS A 70 -8.42 -4.58 -0.35
CA LYS A 70 -9.64 -4.99 -1.05
C LYS A 70 -9.91 -4.12 -2.27
N PHE A 71 -9.83 -2.79 -2.13
CA PHE A 71 -9.97 -1.88 -3.26
C PHE A 71 -8.94 -2.18 -4.35
N LEU A 72 -7.68 -2.45 -3.97
CA LEU A 72 -6.62 -2.81 -4.91
C LEU A 72 -6.95 -4.12 -5.64
N ALA A 73 -7.40 -5.15 -4.91
CA ALA A 73 -7.78 -6.43 -5.49
C ALA A 73 -8.98 -6.28 -6.45
N ASP A 74 -10.00 -5.50 -6.07
CA ASP A 74 -11.16 -5.21 -6.91
C ASP A 74 -10.75 -4.43 -8.18
N LEU A 75 -9.82 -3.49 -8.05
CA LEU A 75 -9.26 -2.73 -9.18
C LEU A 75 -8.49 -3.65 -10.15
N PHE A 76 -7.65 -4.54 -9.63
CA PHE A 76 -6.92 -5.52 -10.46
C PHE A 76 -7.88 -6.51 -11.14
N HIS A 77 -8.97 -6.91 -10.47
CA HIS A 77 -9.98 -7.78 -11.05
C HIS A 77 -10.81 -7.09 -12.15
N SER A 78 -11.03 -5.78 -12.02
CA SER A 78 -11.82 -4.99 -12.98
C SER A 78 -11.03 -4.58 -14.23
N GLY A 79 -9.69 -4.60 -14.19
CA GLY A 79 -8.82 -4.25 -15.31
C GLY A 79 -8.48 -5.38 -16.28
N TRP A 80 -9.01 -6.59 -16.08
CA TRP A 80 -8.80 -7.78 -16.92
C TRP A 80 -10.04 -8.16 -17.76
N TRP A 81 -10.58 -7.20 -18.53
CA TRP A 81 -11.58 -7.44 -19.58
C TRP A 81 -11.25 -6.66 -20.85
#